data_AF-A0A1H3B3T7-F1
#
_entry.id   AF-A0A1H3B3T7-F1
#
_cell.length_a   1.000
_cell.length_b   1.000
_cell.length_c   1.000
_cell.angle_alpha   90.00
_cell.angle_beta   90.00
_cell.angle_gamma   90.00
#
_symmetry.space_group_name_H-M   'P 1'
#
loop_
_entity.id
_entity.type
_entity.pdbx_description
1 polymer ?
#
loop_
_entity_poly.entity_id
_entity_poly.type
_entity_poly.pdbx_seq_one_letter_code
_entity_poly.pdbx_strand_id
1 'polypeptide(L)'
;MAKLLRYGIAAVWLANGLLCKVLHLVPRHEAIVARILGPAYAGPLTRLIGMAEIGLGLWVLTGRRPRPTAALQIGLVLTMNALELWLAPDLLLWGPLNFAFALLFALVVFWWGRLEGEVRSEHREVRVGKKNLILSAVEESPPLRCNNSDEAVEILRLRSE
;
A
#
# COMPACT_ATOMS: atom_id res chain seq x y z
N MET A 1 -4.82 14.54 -0.86
CA MET A 1 -4.40 13.87 -2.11
C MET A 1 -3.91 12.45 -1.92
N ALA A 2 -2.88 12.16 -1.09
CA ALA A 2 -2.31 10.81 -0.96
C ALA A 2 -3.32 9.70 -0.60
N LYS A 3 -4.28 9.98 0.29
CA LYS A 3 -5.37 9.05 0.64
C LYS A 3 -6.27 8.69 -0.55
N LEU A 4 -6.58 9.66 -1.42
CA LEU A 4 -7.44 9.47 -2.58
C LEU A 4 -6.76 8.57 -3.61
N LEU A 5 -5.46 8.79 -3.86
CA LEU A 5 -4.62 7.93 -4.70
C LEU A 5 -4.57 6.51 -4.15
N ARG A 6 -4.39 6.35 -2.83
CA ARG A 6 -4.38 5.03 -2.18
C ARG A 6 -5.69 4.27 -2.39
N TYR A 7 -6.83 4.93 -2.18
CA TYR A 7 -8.14 4.31 -2.39
C TYR A 7 -8.39 4.00 -3.88
N GLY A 8 -7.98 4.88 -4.79
CA GLY A 8 -8.08 4.64 -6.23
C GLY A 8 -7.25 3.43 -6.67
N ILE A 9 -5.99 3.33 -6.23
CA ILE A 9 -5.11 2.20 -6.54
C ILE A 9 -5.68 0.90 -5.95
N ALA A 10 -6.10 0.92 -4.68
CA ALA A 10 -6.72 -0.24 -4.06
C ALA A 10 -8.00 -0.69 -4.77
N ALA A 11 -8.84 0.26 -5.21
CA ALA A 11 -10.05 -0.02 -5.97
C ALA A 11 -9.72 -0.65 -7.32
N VAL A 12 -8.66 -0.21 -8.01
CA VAL A 12 -8.20 -0.85 -9.27
C VAL A 12 -7.79 -2.30 -9.04
N TRP A 13 -7.01 -2.59 -8.00
CA TRP A 13 -6.60 -3.96 -7.67
C TRP A 13 -7.79 -4.84 -7.25
N LEU A 14 -8.71 -4.31 -6.44
CA LEU A 14 -9.91 -5.03 -6.02
C LEU A 14 -10.86 -5.27 -7.19
N ALA A 15 -11.08 -4.28 -8.05
CA ALA A 15 -11.93 -4.41 -9.23
C ALA A 15 -11.31 -5.40 -10.23
N ASN A 16 -10.02 -5.30 -10.53
CA ASN A 16 -9.35 -6.23 -11.45
C ASN A 16 -9.29 -7.66 -10.88
N GLY A 17 -8.92 -7.82 -9.61
CA GLY A 17 -8.85 -9.14 -8.98
C GLY A 17 -10.23 -9.79 -8.85
N LEU A 18 -11.22 -9.05 -8.36
CA LEU A 18 -12.56 -9.57 -8.11
C LEU A 18 -13.37 -9.74 -9.39
N LEU A 19 -13.52 -8.67 -10.20
CA LEU A 19 -14.41 -8.68 -11.37
C LEU A 19 -13.79 -9.48 -12.53
N CYS A 20 -12.51 -9.23 -12.86
CA CYS A 20 -11.92 -9.84 -14.06
C CYS A 20 -11.47 -11.29 -13.85
N LYS A 21 -11.00 -11.65 -12.65
CA LYS A 21 -10.35 -12.95 -12.40
C LYS A 21 -11.12 -13.89 -11.48
N VAL A 22 -11.71 -13.39 -10.39
CA VAL A 22 -12.51 -14.25 -9.49
C VAL A 22 -13.90 -14.51 -10.06
N LEU A 23 -14.55 -13.50 -10.64
CA LEU A 23 -15.89 -13.65 -11.24
C LEU A 23 -15.89 -14.23 -12.67
N HIS A 24 -14.71 -14.51 -13.26
CA HIS A 24 -14.57 -14.97 -14.66
C HIS A 24 -15.31 -14.09 -15.70
N LEU A 25 -15.58 -12.81 -15.40
CA LEU A 25 -16.38 -11.94 -16.28
C LEU A 25 -15.69 -11.61 -17.61
N VAL A 26 -14.41 -11.98 -17.77
CA VAL A 26 -13.67 -11.80 -19.01
C VAL A 26 -12.96 -13.10 -19.39
N PRO A 27 -13.51 -13.91 -20.33
CA PRO A 27 -12.94 -15.19 -20.74
C PRO A 27 -11.55 -15.08 -21.41
N ARG A 28 -11.08 -13.86 -21.69
CA ARG A 28 -9.76 -13.59 -22.26
C ARG A 28 -8.62 -14.05 -21.35
N HIS A 29 -8.71 -13.85 -20.03
CA HIS A 29 -7.59 -14.20 -19.14
C HIS A 29 -7.42 -15.72 -19.05
N GLU A 30 -8.52 -16.46 -19.04
CA GLU A 30 -8.51 -17.91 -19.07
C GLU A 30 -7.92 -18.44 -20.39
N ALA A 31 -8.22 -17.80 -21.52
CA ALA A 31 -7.63 -18.14 -22.81
C ALA A 31 -6.12 -17.87 -22.88
N ILE A 32 -5.62 -16.81 -22.21
CA ILE A 32 -4.18 -16.57 -22.07
C ILE A 32 -3.54 -17.68 -21.24
N VAL A 33 -4.05 -17.97 -20.04
CA VAL A 33 -3.46 -19.01 -19.17
C VAL A 33 -3.57 -20.41 -19.81
N ALA A 34 -4.66 -20.69 -20.55
CA ALA A 34 -4.82 -21.93 -21.30
C ALA A 34 -3.76 -22.08 -22.41
N ARG A 35 -3.33 -20.99 -23.04
CA ARG A 35 -2.21 -20.98 -24.01
C ARG A 35 -0.86 -21.26 -23.34
N ILE A 36 -0.65 -20.83 -22.10
CA ILE A 36 0.64 -20.97 -21.40
C ILE A 36 0.78 -22.34 -20.72
N LEU A 37 -0.23 -22.74 -19.95
CA LEU A 37 -0.16 -23.89 -19.03
C LEU A 37 -1.14 -25.03 -19.40
N GLY A 38 -1.92 -24.85 -20.46
CA GLY A 38 -2.96 -25.76 -20.88
C GLY A 38 -4.33 -25.46 -20.23
N PRO A 39 -5.43 -25.82 -20.90
CA PRO A 39 -6.79 -25.47 -20.48
C PRO A 39 -7.19 -26.08 -19.12
N ALA A 40 -6.58 -27.21 -18.73
CA ALA A 40 -6.86 -27.86 -17.45
C ALA A 40 -6.47 -27.03 -16.22
N TYR A 41 -5.44 -26.18 -16.34
CA TYR A 41 -4.94 -25.35 -15.24
C TYR A 41 -5.37 -23.88 -15.35
N ALA A 42 -5.98 -23.48 -16.47
CA ALA A 42 -6.32 -22.09 -16.78
C ALA A 42 -7.26 -21.45 -15.76
N GLY A 43 -8.37 -22.13 -15.43
CA GLY A 43 -9.35 -21.64 -14.47
C GLY A 43 -8.83 -21.50 -13.03
N PRO A 44 -8.24 -22.56 -12.43
CA PRO A 44 -7.71 -22.50 -11.06
C PRO A 44 -6.60 -21.45 -10.88
N LEU A 45 -5.67 -21.35 -11.84
CA LEU A 45 -4.57 -20.39 -11.75
C LEU A 45 -5.07 -18.94 -11.89
N THR A 46 -6.03 -18.69 -12.78
CA THR A 46 -6.63 -17.35 -12.95
C THR A 46 -7.30 -16.90 -11.66
N ARG A 47 -8.02 -17.80 -10.97
CA ARG A 47 -8.62 -17.54 -9.66
C ARG A 47 -7.57 -17.28 -8.57
N LEU A 48 -6.50 -18.07 -8.52
CA LEU A 48 -5.40 -17.85 -7.56
C LEU A 48 -4.74 -16.48 -7.75
N ILE A 49 -4.50 -16.08 -9.01
CA ILE A 49 -3.96 -14.76 -9.33
C ILE A 49 -4.97 -13.69 -8.87
N GLY A 50 -6.26 -13.83 -9.17
CA GLY A 50 -7.29 -12.89 -8.72
C GLY A 50 -7.37 -12.75 -7.19
N MET A 51 -7.21 -13.83 -6.44
CA MET A 51 -7.13 -13.80 -4.98
C MET A 51 -5.88 -13.06 -4.48
N ALA A 52 -4.73 -13.27 -5.12
CA ALA A 52 -3.50 -12.54 -4.80
C ALA A 52 -3.66 -11.03 -5.04
N GLU A 53 -4.37 -10.63 -6.10
CA GLU A 53 -4.66 -9.23 -6.41
C GLU A 53 -5.59 -8.58 -5.38
N ILE A 54 -6.62 -9.29 -4.92
CA ILE A 54 -7.49 -8.83 -3.84
C ILE A 54 -6.69 -8.64 -2.55
N GLY A 55 -5.84 -9.63 -2.21
CA GLY A 55 -4.95 -9.54 -1.06
C GLY A 55 -4.01 -8.33 -1.13
N LEU A 56 -3.45 -8.05 -2.31
CA LEU A 56 -2.63 -6.87 -2.54
C LEU A 56 -3.42 -5.57 -2.43
N GLY A 57 -4.66 -5.52 -2.95
CA GLY A 57 -5.56 -4.37 -2.79
C GLY A 57 -5.83 -4.07 -1.31
N LEU A 58 -6.13 -5.09 -0.50
CA LEU A 58 -6.30 -4.96 0.96
C LEU A 58 -5.00 -4.54 1.66
N TRP A 59 -3.85 -5.02 1.18
CA TRP A 59 -2.54 -4.60 1.68
C TRP A 59 -2.24 -3.12 1.37
N VAL A 60 -2.64 -2.63 0.20
CA VAL A 60 -2.52 -1.21 -0.14
C VAL A 60 -3.39 -0.35 0.79
N LEU A 61 -4.58 -0.82 1.17
CA LEU A 61 -5.46 -0.11 2.12
C LEU A 61 -4.85 0.02 3.52
N THR A 62 -4.05 -0.94 3.96
CA THR A 62 -3.35 -0.83 5.25
C THR A 62 -2.28 0.26 5.22
N GLY A 63 -1.78 0.63 4.03
CA GLY A 63 -0.82 1.74 3.84
C GLY A 63 0.50 1.51 4.58
N ARG A 64 0.84 0.26 4.87
CA ARG A 64 2.00 -0.14 5.66
C ARG A 64 3.18 -0.36 4.72
N ARG A 65 4.28 0.37 4.93
CA ARG A 65 5.49 0.37 4.08
C ARG A 65 5.20 0.69 2.59
N PRO A 66 4.86 1.94 2.25
CA PRO A 66 4.42 2.33 0.90
C PRO A 66 5.48 2.10 -0.20
N ARG A 67 6.77 2.29 0.10
CA ARG A 67 7.86 2.09 -0.87
C ARG A 67 7.95 0.65 -1.41
N PRO A 68 8.14 -0.40 -0.58
CA PRO A 68 8.19 -1.77 -1.08
C PRO A 68 6.85 -2.24 -1.68
N THR A 69 5.71 -1.76 -1.16
CA THR A 69 4.40 -2.07 -1.74
C THR A 69 4.22 -1.47 -3.13
N ALA A 70 4.72 -0.26 -3.39
CA ALA A 70 4.73 0.32 -4.73
C ALA A 70 5.66 -0.46 -5.68
N ALA A 71 6.85 -0.83 -5.23
CA ALA A 71 7.78 -1.64 -6.03
C ALA A 71 7.18 -3.01 -6.42
N LEU A 72 6.52 -3.69 -5.48
CA LEU A 72 5.81 -4.94 -5.76
C LEU A 72 4.70 -4.78 -6.79
N GLN A 73 3.87 -3.75 -6.65
CA GLN A 73 2.79 -3.47 -7.60
C GLN A 73 3.32 -3.17 -9.01
N ILE A 74 4.37 -2.35 -9.12
CA ILE A 74 5.02 -2.04 -10.40
C ILE A 74 5.58 -3.31 -11.03
N GLY A 75 6.30 -4.12 -10.26
CA GLY A 75 6.84 -5.40 -10.73
C GLY A 75 5.74 -6.32 -11.27
N LEU A 76 4.68 -6.54 -10.48
CA LEU A 76 3.53 -7.36 -10.90
C LEU A 76 2.87 -6.86 -12.19
N VAL A 77 2.58 -5.56 -12.27
CA VAL A 77 1.93 -4.96 -13.45
C VAL A 77 2.82 -5.12 -14.69
N LEU A 78 4.11 -4.80 -14.58
CA LEU A 78 5.03 -4.91 -15.72
C LEU A 78 5.26 -6.36 -16.13
N THR A 79 5.46 -7.27 -15.19
CA THR A 79 5.66 -8.70 -15.48
C THR A 79 4.42 -9.30 -16.16
N MET A 80 3.22 -9.05 -15.63
CA MET A 80 1.99 -9.58 -16.23
C MET A 80 1.78 -8.99 -17.63
N ASN A 81 1.92 -7.67 -17.81
CA ASN A 81 1.73 -7.05 -19.13
C ASN A 81 2.80 -7.48 -20.15
N ALA A 82 4.03 -7.73 -19.72
CA ALA A 82 5.07 -8.28 -20.59
C ALA A 82 4.75 -9.71 -21.03
N LEU A 83 4.27 -10.56 -20.11
CA LEU A 83 3.83 -11.92 -20.42
C LEU A 83 2.64 -11.92 -21.38
N GLU A 84 1.66 -11.03 -21.18
CA GLU A 84 0.52 -10.88 -22.09
C GLU A 84 0.95 -10.46 -23.50
N LEU A 85 1.87 -9.48 -23.60
CA LEU A 85 2.37 -8.99 -24.89
C LEU A 85 3.14 -10.07 -25.66
N TRP A 86 3.87 -10.94 -24.96
CA TRP A 86 4.67 -12.00 -25.60
C TRP A 86 3.87 -13.26 -25.91
N LEU A 87 2.99 -13.71 -25.02
CA LEU A 87 2.32 -15.01 -25.16
C LEU A 87 0.90 -14.90 -25.71
N ALA A 88 0.28 -13.73 -25.66
CA ALA A 88 -1.06 -13.54 -26.19
C ALA A 88 -1.30 -12.14 -26.79
N PRO A 89 -0.43 -11.66 -27.70
CA PRO A 89 -0.59 -10.36 -28.37
C PRO A 89 -1.97 -10.20 -29.03
N ASP A 90 -2.55 -11.30 -29.52
CA ASP A 90 -3.85 -11.34 -30.19
C ASP A 90 -5.06 -11.08 -29.26
N LEU A 91 -4.89 -11.29 -27.95
CA LEU A 91 -5.96 -11.14 -26.95
C LEU A 91 -5.93 -9.77 -26.25
N LEU A 92 -4.96 -8.91 -26.58
CA LEU A 92 -4.89 -7.57 -26.03
C LEU A 92 -5.95 -6.70 -26.71
N LEU A 93 -6.91 -6.21 -25.93
CA LEU A 93 -7.99 -5.30 -26.37
C LEU A 93 -7.50 -4.09 -27.19
N TRP A 94 -6.25 -3.66 -26.95
CA TRP A 94 -5.63 -2.49 -27.58
C TRP A 94 -4.24 -2.81 -28.18
N GLY A 95 -3.87 -4.09 -28.30
CA GLY A 95 -2.53 -4.49 -28.71
C GLY A 95 -1.43 -3.85 -27.85
N PRO A 96 -0.32 -3.32 -28.42
CA PRO A 96 0.81 -2.80 -27.65
C PRO A 96 0.48 -1.58 -26.77
N LEU A 97 -0.63 -0.88 -27.02
CA LEU A 97 -1.09 0.22 -26.16
C LEU A 97 -1.43 -0.24 -24.74
N ASN A 98 -1.77 -1.52 -24.52
CA ASN A 98 -2.00 -2.05 -23.17
C ASN A 98 -0.76 -1.89 -22.29
N PHE A 99 0.43 -2.11 -22.87
CA PHE A 99 1.70 -1.92 -22.18
C PHE A 99 1.97 -0.44 -21.84
N ALA A 100 1.56 0.48 -22.71
CA ALA A 100 1.66 1.91 -22.44
C ALA A 100 0.76 2.35 -21.26
N PHE A 101 -0.46 1.83 -21.18
CA PHE A 101 -1.34 2.05 -20.02
C PHE A 101 -0.76 1.44 -18.74
N ALA A 102 -0.15 0.26 -18.83
CA ALA A 102 0.53 -0.38 -17.70
C ALA A 102 1.71 0.45 -17.19
N LEU A 103 2.51 1.02 -18.09
CA LEU A 103 3.59 1.95 -17.74
C LEU A 103 3.06 3.22 -17.07
N LEU A 104 1.99 3.82 -17.60
CA LEU A 104 1.36 4.99 -16.99
C LEU A 104 0.86 4.68 -15.58
N PHE A 105 0.21 3.53 -15.39
CA PHE A 105 -0.23 3.07 -14.06
C PHE A 105 0.95 2.86 -13.11
N ALA A 106 2.04 2.23 -13.60
CA ALA A 106 3.26 2.05 -12.81
C ALA A 106 3.88 3.39 -12.36
N LEU A 107 3.88 4.41 -13.22
CA LEU A 107 4.33 5.76 -12.87
C LEU A 107 3.47 6.39 -11.77
N VAL A 108 2.14 6.24 -11.85
CA VAL A 108 1.21 6.73 -10.80
C VAL A 108 1.48 6.03 -9.47
N VAL A 109 1.66 4.72 -9.48
CA VAL A 109 1.97 3.93 -8.28
C VAL A 109 3.33 4.30 -7.69
N PHE A 110 4.34 4.51 -8.55
CA PHE A 110 5.66 4.98 -8.13
C PHE A 110 5.57 6.35 -7.44
N TRP A 111 4.84 7.28 -8.04
CA TRP A 111 4.64 8.62 -7.49
C TRP A 111 3.93 8.57 -6.14
N TRP A 112 2.86 7.78 -6.03
CA TRP A 112 2.15 7.56 -4.77
C TRP A 112 3.07 6.97 -3.69
N GLY A 113 3.83 5.92 -4.03
CA GLY A 113 4.76 5.27 -3.10
C GLY A 113 5.87 6.20 -2.60
N ARG A 114 6.31 7.15 -3.44
CA ARG A 114 7.30 8.17 -3.07
C ARG A 114 6.71 9.22 -2.13
N LEU A 115 5.55 9.79 -2.49
CA LEU A 115 4.85 10.81 -1.69
C LEU A 115 4.46 10.29 -0.30
N GLU A 116 3.88 9.09 -0.21
CA GLU A 116 3.47 8.49 1.06
C GLU A 116 4.69 8.11 1.92
N GLY A 117 5.83 7.84 1.28
CA GLY A 117 7.11 7.63 1.94
C GLY A 117 7.65 8.88 2.62
N GLU A 118 7.59 10.04 1.95
CA GLU A 118 8.06 11.33 2.47
C GLU A 118 7.17 11.86 3.61
N VAL A 119 5.85 11.83 3.43
CA VAL A 119 4.88 12.25 4.48
C VAL A 119 5.03 11.41 5.76
N ARG A 120 5.37 10.12 5.62
CA ARG A 120 5.57 9.23 6.77
C ARG A 120 6.88 9.52 7.51
N SER A 121 7.95 9.91 6.81
CA SER A 121 9.21 10.29 7.46
C SER A 121 9.04 11.56 8.29
N GLU A 122 8.40 12.61 7.75
CA GLU A 122 8.14 13.85 8.48
C GLU A 122 7.34 13.61 9.76
N HIS A 123 6.24 12.85 9.68
CA HIS A 123 5.44 12.54 10.86
C HIS A 123 6.19 11.72 11.91
N ARG A 124 7.11 10.84 11.49
CA ARG A 124 7.95 10.06 12.40
C ARG A 124 8.95 10.96 13.11
N GLU A 125 9.58 11.87 12.37
CA GLU A 125 10.55 12.83 12.89
C GLU A 125 9.91 13.81 13.88
N VAL A 126 8.76 14.40 13.54
CA VAL A 126 8.00 15.27 14.45
C VAL A 126 7.59 14.53 15.72
N ARG A 127 7.17 13.26 15.61
CA ARG A 127 6.78 12.45 16.78
C ARG A 127 7.96 12.08 17.66
N VAL A 128 9.14 11.81 17.07
CA VAL A 128 10.38 11.54 17.81
C VAL A 128 10.88 12.82 18.47
N GLY A 129 10.90 13.95 17.75
CA GLY A 129 11.27 15.26 18.29
C GLY A 129 10.38 15.66 19.47
N LYS A 130 9.06 15.47 19.35
CA LYS A 130 8.11 15.75 20.45
C LYS A 130 8.32 14.83 21.66
N LYS A 131 8.65 13.55 21.44
CA LYS A 131 9.02 12.62 22.53
C LYS A 131 10.30 13.04 23.23
N ASN A 132 11.33 13.41 22.47
CA ASN A 132 12.61 13.84 23.01
C ASN A 132 12.46 15.15 23.80
N LEU A 133 11.64 16.09 23.32
CA LEU A 133 11.33 17.33 24.02
C LEU A 133 10.58 17.09 25.35
N ILE A 134 9.63 16.16 25.37
CA ILE A 134 8.94 15.78 26.61
C ILE A 134 9.91 15.12 27.58
N LEU A 135 10.80 14.25 27.09
CA LEU A 135 11.82 13.61 27.92
C LEU A 135 12.78 14.64 28.54
N SER A 136 13.27 15.59 27.75
CA SER A 136 14.14 16.65 28.26
C SER A 136 13.41 17.57 29.27
N ALA A 137 12.14 17.88 29.04
CA ALA A 137 11.35 18.68 29.99
C ALA A 137 11.05 17.94 31.31
N VAL A 138 10.90 16.62 31.26
CA VAL A 138 10.74 15.76 32.44
C VAL A 138 12.07 15.63 33.21
N GLU A 139 13.20 15.59 32.50
CA GLU A 139 14.53 15.46 33.10
C GLU A 139 15.06 16.79 33.69
N GLU A 140 14.70 17.94 33.11
CA GLU A 140 14.97 19.28 33.68
C GLU A 140 14.02 19.66 34.82
N SER A 141 12.92 18.94 35.02
CA SER A 141 12.06 19.17 36.17
C SER A 141 12.86 18.78 37.44
N PRO A 142 13.11 19.71 38.38
CA PRO A 142 13.86 19.39 39.58
C PRO A 142 13.20 18.21 40.29
N PRO A 143 13.96 17.26 40.86
CA PRO A 143 13.35 16.22 41.67
C PRO A 143 12.53 16.92 42.74
N LEU A 144 11.23 16.64 42.76
CA LEU A 144 10.36 17.00 43.87
C LEU A 144 10.92 16.28 45.09
N ARG A 145 11.85 16.95 45.77
CA ARG A 145 12.43 16.52 47.03
C ARG A 145 11.42 16.88 48.10
N CYS A 146 10.25 16.24 48.06
CA CYS A 146 9.27 16.37 49.13
C CYS A 146 9.90 15.75 50.36
N ASN A 147 10.26 16.59 51.33
CA ASN A 147 10.82 16.14 52.58
C ASN A 147 9.72 15.49 53.45
N ASN A 148 8.45 15.84 53.17
CA ASN A 148 7.27 15.47 53.93
C ASN A 148 6.07 15.27 52.97
N SER A 149 5.13 14.39 53.31
CA SER A 149 3.93 14.09 52.50
C SER A 149 2.98 15.28 52.30
N ASP A 150 2.98 16.27 53.18
CA ASP A 150 2.10 17.45 53.08
C ASP A 150 2.54 18.42 51.97
N GLU A 151 3.85 18.53 51.74
CA GLU A 151 4.45 19.43 50.73
C GLU A 151 4.12 18.96 49.30
N ALA A 152 4.00 17.65 49.10
CA ALA A 152 3.59 17.05 47.82
C ALA A 152 2.14 17.41 47.45
N VAL A 153 1.24 17.48 48.44
CA VAL A 153 -0.19 17.79 48.25
C VAL A 153 -0.37 19.27 47.88
N GLU A 154 0.44 20.16 48.46
CA GLU A 154 0.38 21.59 48.19
C GLU A 154 0.88 21.96 46.79
N ILE A 155 1.97 21.34 46.33
CA ILE A 155 2.47 21.53 44.95
C ILE A 155 1.49 20.99 43.91
N LEU A 156 0.80 19.88 44.21
CA LEU A 156 -0.24 19.34 43.32
C LEU A 156 -1.49 20.24 43.25
N ARG A 157 -1.87 20.92 44.34
CA ARG A 157 -2.95 21.93 44.32
C ARG A 157 -2.59 23.12 43.45
N LEU A 158 -1.38 23.68 43.62
CA LEU A 158 -0.90 24.86 42.88
C LEU A 158 -0.77 24.65 41.36
N ARG A 159 -0.68 23.39 40.89
CA ARG A 159 -0.59 23.05 39.46
C ARG A 159 -1.94 22.72 38.82
N SER A 160 -3.02 22.66 39.62
CA SER A 160 -4.38 22.32 39.18
C SER A 160 -5.30 23.53 39.01
N GLU A 161 -4.83 24.72 39.35
CA GLU A 161 -5.42 26.03 38.99
C GLU A 161 -4.75 26.60 37.74
#